data_AF-A0A643FPC7-F1
#
_entry.id   AF-A0A643FPC7-F1
#
_cell.length_a   1.000
_cell.length_b   1.000
_cell.length_c   1.000
_cell.angle_alpha   90.00
_cell.angle_beta   90.00
_cell.angle_gamma   90.00
#
_symmetry.space_group_name_H-M   'P 1'
#
loop_
_entity.id
_entity.type
_entity.pdbx_description
1 polymer ?
#
loop_
_entity_poly.entity_id
_entity_poly.type
_entity_poly.pdbx_seq_one_letter_code
_entity_poly.pdbx_strand_id
1 'polypeptide(L)'
;MKKKSLLIAAAAIAILAYPAYLYCYYGVAYGGKAYSPNGAFYYQKYKLASWRSWVPTMAFPGQGSDKLYYVNGYVRVYTADGKQIGQASASGVPLAEVFWAGDALVVMDGSDDQDGPIMLPGRSD
;
A
#
# COMPACT_ATOMS: atom_id res chain seq x y z
N MET A 1 3.58 -15.81 -40.46
CA MET A 1 4.11 -15.90 -39.07
C MET A 1 3.97 -14.60 -38.28
N LYS A 2 4.30 -13.42 -38.83
CA LYS A 2 4.23 -12.11 -38.14
C LYS A 2 2.86 -11.75 -37.51
N LYS A 3 1.73 -12.10 -38.17
CA LYS A 3 0.38 -11.82 -37.64
C LYS A 3 0.02 -12.69 -36.42
N LYS A 4 0.47 -13.94 -36.39
CA LYS A 4 0.22 -14.86 -35.26
C LYS A 4 1.06 -14.48 -34.02
N SER A 5 2.31 -14.07 -34.21
CA SER A 5 3.14 -13.57 -33.11
C SER A 5 2.62 -12.26 -32.50
N LEU A 6 2.06 -11.36 -33.32
CA LEU A 6 1.40 -10.14 -32.85
C LEU A 6 0.17 -10.42 -31.98
N LEU A 7 -0.66 -11.38 -32.39
CA LEU A 7 -1.83 -11.79 -31.61
C LEU A 7 -1.44 -12.42 -30.27
N ILE A 8 -0.39 -13.25 -30.25
CA ILE A 8 0.13 -13.85 -29.01
C ILE A 8 0.69 -12.77 -28.08
N ALA A 9 1.45 -11.80 -28.63
CA ALA A 9 1.98 -10.69 -27.83
C ALA A 9 0.88 -9.80 -27.26
N ALA A 10 -0.15 -9.48 -28.06
CA ALA A 10 -1.30 -8.69 -27.60
C ALA A 10 -2.08 -9.42 -26.48
N ALA A 11 -2.30 -10.73 -26.63
CA ALA A 11 -2.94 -11.53 -25.60
C ALA A 11 -2.09 -11.57 -24.32
N ALA A 12 -0.77 -11.74 -24.44
CA ALA A 12 0.13 -11.71 -23.30
C ALA A 12 0.09 -10.36 -22.57
N ILE A 13 0.09 -9.23 -23.29
CA ILE A 13 -0.04 -7.90 -22.70
C ILE A 13 -1.36 -7.74 -21.95
N ALA A 14 -2.48 -8.16 -22.55
CA ALA A 14 -3.79 -8.10 -21.91
C ALA A 14 -3.84 -8.91 -20.61
N ILE A 15 -3.23 -10.11 -20.61
CA ILE A 15 -3.16 -10.98 -19.44
C ILE A 15 -2.27 -10.36 -18.34
N LEU A 16 -1.16 -9.74 -18.72
CA LEU A 16 -0.20 -9.14 -17.77
C LEU A 16 -0.62 -7.76 -17.28
N ALA A 17 -1.51 -7.06 -17.98
CA ALA A 17 -1.95 -5.72 -17.61
C ALA A 17 -2.63 -5.69 -16.24
N TYR A 18 -3.49 -6.66 -15.93
CA TYR A 18 -4.20 -6.69 -14.65
C TYR A 18 -3.29 -7.00 -13.45
N PRO A 19 -2.42 -8.03 -13.49
CA PRO A 19 -1.38 -8.21 -12.47
C PRO A 19 -0.48 -6.99 -12.34
N ALA A 20 -0.03 -6.40 -13.45
CA ALA A 20 0.81 -5.20 -13.41
C ALA A 20 0.10 -4.04 -12.70
N TYR A 21 -1.18 -3.81 -13.00
CA TYR A 21 -1.99 -2.82 -12.29
C TYR A 21 -2.09 -3.14 -10.79
N LEU A 22 -2.39 -4.39 -10.43
CA LEU A 22 -2.50 -4.81 -9.04
C LEU A 22 -1.19 -4.62 -8.26
N TYR A 23 -0.07 -5.06 -8.82
CA TYR A 23 1.21 -5.04 -8.11
C TYR A 23 1.91 -3.68 -8.16
N CYS A 24 1.81 -2.95 -9.27
CA CYS A 24 2.56 -1.70 -9.48
C CYS A 24 1.75 -0.44 -9.14
N TYR A 25 0.41 -0.52 -9.07
CA TYR A 25 -0.44 0.66 -8.82
C TYR A 25 -1.45 0.46 -7.70
N TYR A 26 -2.27 -0.60 -7.73
CA TYR A 26 -3.29 -0.80 -6.68
C TYR A 26 -2.67 -1.23 -5.34
N GLY A 27 -1.61 -2.04 -5.39
CA GLY A 27 -0.96 -2.64 -4.25
C GLY A 27 -1.61 -3.93 -3.77
N VAL A 28 -0.83 -4.76 -3.08
CA VAL A 28 -1.27 -6.00 -2.44
C VAL A 28 -1.41 -5.77 -0.95
N ALA A 29 -2.50 -6.27 -0.36
CA ALA A 29 -2.72 -6.15 1.08
C ALA A 29 -1.53 -6.70 1.88
N TYR A 30 -1.11 -5.93 2.89
CA TYR A 30 -0.04 -6.25 3.81
C TYR A 30 -0.59 -6.21 5.24
N GLY A 31 -0.50 -7.34 5.95
CA GLY A 31 -1.12 -7.50 7.27
C GLY A 31 -2.65 -7.64 7.20
N GLY A 32 -3.29 -7.63 8.37
CA GLY A 32 -4.74 -7.69 8.50
C GLY A 32 -5.40 -6.32 8.56
N LYS A 33 -6.74 -6.31 8.53
CA LYS A 33 -7.54 -5.11 8.76
C LYS A 33 -7.40 -4.70 10.23
N ALA A 34 -7.15 -3.43 10.48
CA ALA A 34 -7.13 -2.85 11.81
C ALA A 34 -8.33 -1.92 11.96
N TYR A 35 -9.25 -2.25 12.86
CA TYR A 35 -10.48 -1.49 13.06
C TYR A 35 -10.27 -0.29 13.99
N SER A 36 -11.09 0.74 13.80
CA SER A 36 -11.19 1.86 14.72
C SER A 36 -11.78 1.40 16.06
N PRO A 37 -11.56 2.13 17.18
CA PRO A 37 -12.07 1.74 18.49
C PRO A 37 -13.60 1.54 18.53
N ASN A 38 -14.35 2.26 17.71
CA ASN A 38 -15.80 2.14 17.58
C ASN A 38 -16.25 1.11 16.51
N GLY A 39 -15.32 0.47 15.81
CA GLY A 39 -15.60 -0.51 14.75
C GLY A 39 -16.23 0.05 13.47
N ALA A 40 -16.45 1.37 13.37
CA ALA A 40 -17.11 1.99 12.21
C ALA A 40 -16.19 2.05 10.97
N PHE A 41 -14.87 2.03 11.19
CA PHE A 41 -13.87 2.12 10.14
C PHE A 41 -12.81 1.03 10.33
N TYR A 42 -12.09 0.73 9.25
CA TYR A 42 -10.84 -0.01 9.33
C TYR A 42 -9.83 0.57 8.36
N TYR A 43 -8.55 0.45 8.71
CA TYR A 43 -7.48 0.68 7.77
C TYR A 43 -6.85 -0.64 7.33
N GLN A 44 -6.28 -0.64 6.13
CA GLN A 44 -5.51 -1.74 5.59
C GLN A 44 -4.29 -1.17 4.86
N LYS A 45 -3.12 -1.73 5.16
CA LYS A 45 -1.88 -1.39 4.47
C LYS A 45 -1.78 -2.18 3.16
N TYR A 46 -1.25 -1.55 2.13
CA TYR A 46 -1.02 -2.14 0.80
C TYR A 46 0.41 -1.87 0.37
N LYS A 47 1.13 -2.91 -0.03
CA LYS A 47 2.49 -2.81 -0.57
C LYS A 47 2.47 -2.82 -2.10
N LEU A 48 3.31 -2.00 -2.71
CA LEU A 48 3.58 -2.05 -4.13
C LEU A 48 4.77 -2.96 -4.41
N ALA A 49 4.85 -3.47 -5.63
CA ALA A 49 6.02 -4.17 -6.12
C ALA A 49 7.22 -3.21 -6.11
N SER A 50 8.22 -3.56 -5.32
CA SER A 50 9.51 -2.88 -5.32
C SER A 50 10.52 -3.80 -5.98
N TRP A 51 11.01 -3.42 -7.16
CA TRP A 51 12.05 -4.19 -7.86
C TRP A 51 13.30 -4.39 -6.99
N ARG A 52 13.61 -3.43 -6.09
CA ARG A 52 14.69 -3.55 -5.09
C ARG A 52 14.48 -4.69 -4.10
N SER A 53 13.24 -5.10 -3.84
CA SER A 53 12.95 -6.26 -2.98
C SER A 53 13.39 -7.60 -3.61
N TRP A 54 13.51 -7.66 -4.94
CA TRP A 54 13.94 -8.86 -5.67
C TRP A 54 15.46 -8.97 -5.79
N VAL A 55 16.19 -7.88 -5.56
CA VAL A 55 17.66 -7.90 -5.54
C VAL A 55 18.11 -8.48 -4.20
N PRO A 56 18.85 -9.61 -4.17
CA PRO A 56 19.49 -10.09 -2.95
C PRO A 56 20.47 -9.02 -2.49
N THR A 57 20.38 -8.59 -1.23
CA THR A 57 21.39 -7.71 -0.64
C THR A 57 22.07 -8.54 0.43
N MET A 58 23.39 -8.54 0.43
CA MET A 58 24.15 -9.05 1.56
C MET A 58 23.97 -8.04 2.69
N ALA A 59 23.21 -8.39 3.73
CA ALA A 59 23.14 -7.57 4.92
C ALA A 59 24.47 -7.71 5.67
N PHE A 60 25.16 -6.60 5.93
CA PHE A 60 26.29 -6.61 6.84
C PHE A 60 25.77 -6.76 8.28
N PRO A 61 26.51 -7.42 9.18
CA PRO A 61 26.11 -7.54 10.57
C PRO A 61 25.86 -6.15 11.19
N GLY A 62 24.67 -5.91 11.73
CA GLY A 62 24.28 -4.62 12.31
C GLY A 62 23.47 -3.71 11.37
N GLN A 63 23.41 -4.00 10.07
CA GLN A 63 22.36 -3.46 9.21
C GLN A 63 21.09 -4.26 9.47
N GLY A 64 20.05 -3.59 9.96
CA GLY A 64 18.71 -4.18 10.05
C GLY A 64 18.19 -4.56 8.67
N SER A 65 16.92 -4.96 8.59
CA SER A 65 16.26 -5.20 7.30
C SER A 65 15.96 -3.86 6.60
N ASP A 66 17.00 -3.16 6.14
CA ASP A 66 16.91 -1.88 5.42
C ASP A 66 15.97 -1.97 4.21
N LYS A 67 15.79 -3.18 3.68
CA LYS A 67 14.83 -3.51 2.61
C LYS A 67 13.40 -3.08 2.93
N LEU A 68 12.98 -3.12 4.20
CA LEU A 68 11.61 -2.82 4.60
C LEU A 68 11.28 -1.34 4.40
N TYR A 69 12.26 -0.43 4.52
CA TYR A 69 12.08 1.00 4.24
C TYR A 69 11.84 1.29 2.75
N TYR A 70 12.25 0.39 1.84
CA TYR A 70 12.08 0.55 0.40
C TYR A 70 10.81 -0.11 -0.16
N VAL A 71 9.91 -0.58 0.72
CA VAL A 71 8.62 -1.15 0.32
C VAL A 71 7.56 -0.06 0.41
N ASN A 72 7.37 0.67 -0.68
CA ASN A 72 6.37 1.72 -0.75
C ASN A 72 4.97 1.15 -0.96
N GLY A 73 3.97 1.99 -0.71
CA GLY A 73 2.59 1.70 -1.05
C GLY A 73 1.64 2.66 -0.37
N TYR A 74 0.55 2.14 0.17
CA TYR A 74 -0.56 2.95 0.64
C TYR A 74 -1.11 2.43 1.95
N VAL A 75 -1.61 3.36 2.77
CA VAL A 75 -2.57 3.07 3.83
C VAL A 75 -3.92 3.56 3.34
N ARG A 76 -4.88 2.64 3.24
CA ARG A 76 -6.25 2.99 2.83
C ARG A 76 -7.20 2.79 3.99
N VAL A 77 -8.14 3.71 4.11
CA VAL A 77 -9.19 3.69 5.12
C VAL A 77 -10.51 3.38 4.46
N TYR A 78 -11.27 2.52 5.11
CA TYR A 78 -12.57 2.06 4.68
C TYR A 78 -13.56 2.18 5.83
N THR A 79 -14.83 2.35 5.48
CA THR A 79 -15.95 2.06 6.39
C THR A 79 -16.06 0.55 6.63
N ALA A 80 -16.76 0.14 7.70
CA ALA A 80 -16.92 -1.27 8.06
C ALA A 80 -17.56 -2.14 6.95
N ASP A 81 -18.37 -1.53 6.08
CA ASP A 81 -18.99 -2.17 4.90
C ASP A 81 -18.03 -2.31 3.70
N GLY A 82 -16.80 -1.76 3.79
CA GLY A 82 -15.76 -1.89 2.78
C GLY A 82 -15.68 -0.76 1.75
N LYS A 83 -16.41 0.34 1.93
CA LYS A 83 -16.26 1.52 1.06
C LYS A 83 -14.99 2.30 1.44
N GLN A 84 -14.12 2.55 0.45
CA GLN A 84 -12.92 3.36 0.66
C GLN A 84 -13.30 4.83 0.88
N ILE A 85 -12.80 5.43 1.95
CA ILE A 85 -13.04 6.84 2.30
C ILE A 85 -11.79 7.71 2.17
N GLY A 86 -10.60 7.11 2.22
CA GLY A 86 -9.35 7.86 2.14
C GLY A 86 -8.15 6.97 1.86
N GLN A 87 -7.06 7.62 1.46
CA GLN A 87 -5.77 6.99 1.19
C GLN A 87 -4.65 7.96 1.54
N ALA A 88 -3.59 7.43 2.14
CA ALA A 88 -2.29 8.09 2.27
C ALA A 88 -1.22 7.20 1.65
N SER A 89 -0.24 7.83 1.01
CA SER A 89 0.99 7.19 0.56
C SER A 89 1.86 6.88 1.76
N ALA A 90 2.58 5.76 1.71
CA ALA A 90 3.52 5.39 2.75
C ALA A 90 4.79 4.80 2.13
N SER A 91 5.92 5.43 2.46
CA SER A 91 7.27 4.92 2.26
C SER A 91 7.56 3.87 3.33
N GLY A 92 8.03 2.69 2.95
CA GLY A 92 8.30 1.64 3.94
C GLY A 92 7.05 1.15 4.70
N VAL A 93 5.99 0.79 3.98
CA VAL A 93 4.72 0.24 4.49
C VAL A 93 4.87 -0.77 5.64
N PRO A 94 5.83 -1.71 5.63
CA PRO A 94 6.03 -2.64 6.74
C PRO A 94 6.36 -1.97 8.08
N LEU A 95 7.00 -0.80 8.04
CA LEU A 95 7.48 -0.06 9.20
C LEU A 95 6.61 1.16 9.53
N ALA A 96 5.75 1.60 8.60
CA ALA A 96 4.86 2.73 8.83
C ALA A 96 3.98 2.51 10.06
N GLU A 97 4.02 3.43 11.01
CA GLU A 97 3.16 3.46 12.17
C GLU A 97 1.82 4.09 11.79
N VAL A 98 0.73 3.43 12.19
CA VAL A 98 -0.63 3.85 11.82
C VAL A 98 -1.51 3.75 13.06
N PHE A 99 -2.09 4.88 13.45
CA PHE A 99 -2.92 4.96 14.65
C PHE A 99 -4.11 5.89 14.44
N TRP A 100 -5.16 5.60 15.21
CA TRP A 100 -6.38 6.39 15.24
C TRP A 100 -6.20 7.58 16.19
N ALA A 101 -6.54 8.78 15.73
CA ALA A 101 -6.44 10.01 16.50
C ALA A 101 -7.77 10.78 16.40
N GLY A 102 -8.69 10.48 17.30
CA GLY A 102 -10.06 11.04 17.25
C GLY A 102 -10.73 10.68 15.93
N ASP A 103 -11.07 11.72 15.16
CA ASP A 103 -11.73 11.62 13.85
C ASP A 103 -10.73 11.59 12.67
N ALA A 104 -9.49 11.20 12.93
CA ALA A 104 -8.47 11.09 11.91
C ALA A 104 -7.69 9.78 12.01
N LEU A 105 -7.18 9.32 10.87
CA LEU A 105 -6.12 8.31 10.84
C LEU A 105 -4.80 8.99 10.52
N VAL A 106 -3.82 8.79 11.39
CA VAL A 106 -2.46 9.29 11.22
C VAL A 106 -1.58 8.17 10.71
N VAL A 107 -0.78 8.49 9.69
CA VAL A 107 0.20 7.58 9.09
C VAL A 107 1.56 8.23 9.23
N MET A 108 2.46 7.58 9.96
CA MET A 108 3.85 7.99 10.13
C MET A 108 4.74 6.97 9.45
N ASP A 109 5.36 7.36 8.35
CA ASP A 109 6.16 6.47 7.51
C ASP A 109 7.64 6.84 7.49
N GLY A 110 8.02 7.88 8.25
CA GLY A 110 9.39 8.38 8.35
C GLY A 110 9.88 9.15 7.12
N SER A 111 8.99 9.48 6.18
CA SER A 111 9.31 10.36 5.05
C SER A 111 9.11 11.83 5.38
N ASP A 112 9.79 12.72 4.65
CA ASP A 112 9.62 14.18 4.76
C ASP A 112 8.31 14.66 4.08
N ASP A 113 7.85 13.92 3.06
CA ASP A 113 6.62 14.19 2.30
C ASP A 113 5.44 13.42 2.91
N GLN A 114 5.09 13.71 4.16
CA GLN A 114 3.94 13.06 4.80
C GLN A 114 2.63 13.62 4.23
N ASP A 115 1.82 12.72 3.68
CA ASP A 115 0.41 13.01 3.45
C ASP A 115 -0.22 13.40 4.80
N GLY A 116 -0.99 14.48 4.79
CA GLY A 116 -1.73 14.91 5.98
C GLY A 116 -2.66 13.80 6.50
N PRO A 117 -3.09 13.88 7.77
CA PRO A 117 -3.94 12.87 8.36
C PRO A 117 -5.23 12.67 7.54
N ILE A 118 -5.67 11.41 7.42
CA ILE A 118 -6.90 11.08 6.71
C ILE A 118 -8.07 11.38 7.64
N MET A 119 -8.82 12.44 7.32
CA MET A 119 -10.02 12.82 8.09
C MET A 119 -11.15 11.83 7.84
N LEU A 120 -11.75 11.35 8.92
CA LEU A 120 -12.89 10.45 8.90
C LEU A 120 -14.20 11.26 8.80
N PRO A 121 -15.20 10.77 8.07
CA PRO A 121 -16.51 11.41 8.03
C PRO A 121 -17.20 11.28 9.40
N GLY A 122 -17.39 12.40 10.09
CA GLY A 122 -17.95 12.51 11.45
C GLY A 122 -16.88 12.28 12.51
N ARG A 123 -16.63 13.21 13.45
CA ARG A 123 -17.61 14.00 14.23
C ARG A 123 -17.21 15.48 14.30
N SER A 124 -17.61 16.25 13.29
CA SER A 124 -17.80 17.70 13.47
C SER A 124 -19.10 17.91 14.26
N ASP A 125 -19.00 17.94 15.59
CA ASP A 125 -19.94 18.58 16.52
C ASP A 125 -19.13 19.17 17.69
#